data_AF-A0A3B9R8B4-F1
#
_entry.id   AF-A0A3B9R8B4-F1
#
_cell.length_a   1.000
_cell.length_b   1.000
_cell.length_c   1.000
_cell.angle_alpha   90.00
_cell.angle_beta   90.00
_cell.angle_gamma   90.00
#
_symmetry.space_group_name_H-M   'P 1'
#
loop_
_entity.id
_entity.type
_entity.pdbx_description
1 polymer ?
#
loop_
_entity_poly.entity_id
_entity_poly.type
_entity_poly.pdbx_seq_one_letter_code
_entity_poly.pdbx_strand_id
1 'polypeptide(L)'
;MMCRPAFEYEDSKQELHQRVVDNMTVFLYVYSGLEALINDSNLKNCKKNRGKINAAKLHIKSNFSNGFLSIPMYRESLNLLFSFIDQRDSDYQNLKTTFTLDDCCDFNGIGLKVVYKIRNLLAHGSFSFPEPLGHSYMMPLQSEIIEVSTRIILLSAQMIMIGNCEQQFKKIDLYNSEVIERNDDVDEEWEVDELIFLRSFHIQKQLKDPNQLLFGFD
;
A
#
# COMPACT_ATOMS: atom_id res chain seq x y z
N MET A 1 45.99 -9.11 18.56
CA MET A 1 44.66 -9.70 18.31
C MET A 1 43.60 -8.75 18.87
N MET A 2 43.18 -7.75 18.09
CA MET A 2 42.06 -6.84 18.42
C MET A 2 41.52 -6.22 17.12
N CYS A 3 40.83 -7.04 16.33
CA CYS A 3 40.02 -6.61 15.17
C CYS A 3 38.58 -7.16 15.21
N ARG A 4 38.23 -7.95 16.24
CA ARG A 4 36.90 -8.58 16.35
C ARG A 4 35.74 -7.56 16.35
N PRO A 5 35.81 -6.43 17.08
CA PRO A 5 34.71 -5.46 17.10
C PRO A 5 34.47 -4.77 15.75
N ALA A 6 35.52 -4.57 14.94
CA ALA A 6 35.39 -3.95 13.62
C ALA A 6 34.78 -4.91 12.60
N PHE A 7 35.22 -6.18 12.62
CA PHE A 7 34.66 -7.22 11.75
C PHE A 7 33.19 -7.50 12.06
N GLU A 8 32.82 -7.63 13.34
CA GLU A 8 31.42 -7.85 13.76
C GLU A 8 30.51 -6.67 13.36
N TYR A 9 31.03 -5.43 13.40
CA TYR A 9 30.32 -4.26 12.91
C TYR A 9 30.12 -4.30 11.40
N GLU A 10 31.17 -4.60 10.62
CA GLU A 10 31.10 -4.69 9.16
C GLU A 10 30.10 -5.76 8.71
N ASP A 11 30.15 -6.95 9.31
CA ASP A 11 29.20 -8.04 9.04
C ASP A 11 27.76 -7.59 9.35
N SER A 12 27.52 -7.05 10.54
CA SER A 12 26.18 -6.58 10.95
C SER A 12 25.65 -5.47 10.04
N LYS A 13 26.53 -4.57 9.59
CA LYS A 13 26.18 -3.48 8.68
C LYS A 13 25.83 -4.02 7.30
N GLN A 14 26.62 -4.97 6.79
CA GLN A 14 26.39 -5.60 5.50
C GLN A 14 25.06 -6.36 5.49
N GLU A 15 24.76 -7.15 6.52
CA GLU A 15 23.49 -7.88 6.62
C GLU A 15 22.28 -6.93 6.64
N LEU A 16 22.38 -5.86 7.43
CA LEU A 16 21.32 -4.85 7.53
C LEU A 16 21.12 -4.11 6.20
N HIS A 17 22.20 -3.72 5.53
CA HIS A 17 22.13 -3.03 4.24
C HIS A 17 21.59 -3.93 3.15
N GLN A 18 21.98 -5.21 3.13
CA GLN A 18 21.45 -6.21 2.22
C GLN A 18 19.93 -6.31 2.36
N ARG A 19 19.42 -6.45 3.59
CA ARG A 19 17.97 -6.50 3.86
C ARG A 19 17.23 -5.26 3.34
N VAL A 20 17.79 -4.08 3.57
CA VAL A 20 17.21 -2.83 3.08
C VAL A 20 17.16 -2.81 1.55
N VAL A 21 18.24 -3.20 0.87
CA VAL A 21 18.30 -3.24 -0.60
C VAL A 21 17.33 -4.27 -1.19
N ASP A 22 17.22 -5.45 -0.58
CA ASP A 22 16.28 -6.49 -1.01
C ASP A 22 14.83 -5.97 -0.93
N ASN A 23 14.48 -5.36 0.20
CA ASN A 23 13.16 -4.76 0.39
C ASN A 23 12.90 -3.56 -0.53
N MET A 24 13.91 -2.71 -0.77
CA MET A 24 13.81 -1.63 -1.75
C MET A 24 13.52 -2.16 -3.15
N THR A 25 14.14 -3.28 -3.53
CA THR A 25 13.94 -3.90 -4.85
C THR A 25 12.50 -4.36 -5.03
N VAL A 26 11.97 -5.09 -4.03
CA VAL A 26 10.56 -5.53 -4.04
C VAL A 26 9.61 -4.33 -4.05
N PHE A 27 9.88 -3.33 -3.20
CA PHE A 27 9.09 -2.10 -3.15
C PHE A 27 9.00 -1.39 -4.49
N LEU A 28 10.14 -1.17 -5.16
CA LEU A 28 10.18 -0.48 -6.45
C LEU A 28 9.47 -1.28 -7.56
N TYR A 29 9.61 -2.59 -7.54
CA TYR A 29 8.90 -3.48 -8.46
C TYR A 29 7.37 -3.37 -8.28
N VAL A 30 6.90 -3.52 -7.04
CA VAL A 30 5.47 -3.44 -6.69
C VAL A 30 4.90 -2.03 -6.95
N TYR A 31 5.67 -0.99 -6.64
CA TYR A 31 5.30 0.40 -6.94
C TYR A 31 5.14 0.64 -8.44
N SER A 32 6.04 0.10 -9.26
CA SER A 32 5.93 0.17 -10.71
C SER A 32 4.67 -0.53 -11.22
N GLY A 33 4.32 -1.68 -10.62
CA GLY A 33 3.06 -2.37 -10.88
C GLY A 33 1.83 -1.52 -10.54
N LEU A 34 1.83 -0.82 -9.40
CA LEU A 34 0.78 0.13 -9.05
C LEU A 34 0.69 1.28 -10.07
N GLU A 35 1.81 1.84 -10.51
CA GLU A 35 1.80 2.90 -11.52
C GLU A 35 1.25 2.42 -12.87
N ALA A 36 1.54 1.18 -13.26
CA ALA A 36 0.95 0.56 -14.45
C ALA A 36 -0.57 0.40 -14.30
N LEU A 37 -1.02 -0.19 -13.18
CA LEU A 37 -2.45 -0.35 -12.87
C LEU A 37 -3.20 0.98 -12.92
N ILE A 38 -2.65 2.05 -12.33
CA ILE A 38 -3.28 3.38 -12.35
C ILE A 38 -3.40 3.93 -13.78
N ASN A 39 -2.41 3.68 -14.64
CA ASN A 39 -2.46 4.13 -16.04
C ASN A 39 -3.55 3.38 -16.81
N ASP A 40 -3.62 2.06 -16.64
CA ASP A 40 -4.59 1.24 -17.36
C ASP A 40 -6.03 1.49 -16.88
N SER A 41 -6.19 1.88 -15.61
CA SER A 41 -7.50 2.14 -15.00
C SER A 41 -8.18 3.44 -15.46
N ASN A 42 -7.50 4.32 -16.21
CA ASN A 42 -8.05 5.59 -16.71
C ASN A 42 -8.79 6.43 -15.64
N LEU A 43 -8.19 6.54 -14.45
CA LEU A 43 -8.82 7.18 -13.29
C LEU A 43 -9.07 8.69 -13.49
N LYS A 44 -10.17 9.19 -12.92
CA LYS A 44 -10.49 10.62 -12.97
C LYS A 44 -9.46 11.43 -12.17
N ASN A 45 -8.89 12.45 -12.80
CA ASN A 45 -7.95 13.35 -12.16
C ASN A 45 -8.61 14.20 -11.07
N CYS A 46 -7.88 14.46 -9.99
CA CYS A 46 -8.31 15.44 -9.00
C CYS A 46 -8.23 16.87 -9.55
N LYS A 47 -9.24 17.69 -9.26
CA LYS A 47 -9.41 19.03 -9.83
C LYS A 47 -8.27 20.00 -9.46
N LYS A 48 -7.83 20.00 -8.20
CA LYS A 48 -6.81 20.94 -7.70
C LYS A 48 -5.38 20.47 -7.94
N ASN A 49 -5.11 19.17 -7.77
CA ASN A 49 -3.78 18.60 -7.91
C ASN A 49 -3.80 17.44 -8.92
N ARG A 50 -3.32 17.70 -10.13
CA ARG A 50 -3.20 16.68 -11.18
C ARG A 50 -2.06 15.71 -10.85
N GLY A 51 -2.20 14.45 -11.27
CA GLY A 51 -1.17 13.42 -11.11
C GLY A 51 -1.75 12.04 -10.82
N LYS A 52 -1.04 11.00 -11.24
CA LYS A 52 -1.46 9.59 -11.13
C LYS A 52 -1.86 9.20 -9.71
N ILE A 53 -1.00 9.53 -8.74
CA ILE A 53 -1.28 9.26 -7.32
C ILE A 53 -2.50 10.04 -6.82
N ASN A 54 -2.67 11.30 -7.21
CA ASN A 54 -3.85 12.07 -6.79
C ASN A 54 -5.15 11.54 -7.42
N ALA A 55 -5.09 11.02 -8.66
CA ALA A 55 -6.23 10.35 -9.28
C ALA A 55 -6.57 9.04 -8.56
N ALA A 56 -5.57 8.24 -8.19
CA ALA A 56 -5.74 7.02 -7.41
C ALA A 56 -6.36 7.28 -6.03
N LYS A 57 -5.83 8.25 -5.27
CA LYS A 57 -6.39 8.66 -3.97
C LYS A 57 -7.84 9.11 -4.08
N LEU A 58 -8.16 9.91 -5.10
CA LEU A 58 -9.53 10.37 -5.32
C LEU A 58 -10.47 9.21 -5.68
N HIS A 59 -10.00 8.26 -6.48
CA HIS A 59 -10.77 7.06 -6.82
C HIS A 59 -11.04 6.22 -5.57
N ILE A 60 -10.02 5.96 -4.74
CA ILE A 60 -10.19 5.26 -3.46
C ILE A 60 -11.18 6.03 -2.57
N LYS A 61 -10.99 7.33 -2.38
CA LYS A 61 -11.91 8.17 -1.62
C LYS A 61 -13.36 8.03 -2.13
N SER A 62 -13.56 8.09 -3.44
CA SER A 62 -14.90 8.07 -4.04
C SER A 62 -15.65 6.75 -3.86
N ASN A 63 -14.94 5.62 -3.76
CA ASN A 63 -15.55 4.31 -3.57
C ASN A 63 -15.56 3.84 -2.09
N PHE A 64 -14.68 4.38 -1.24
CA PHE A 64 -14.46 3.86 0.12
C PHE A 64 -14.77 4.85 1.26
N SER A 65 -15.01 6.15 1.00
CA SER A 65 -15.26 7.14 2.07
C SER A 65 -16.60 6.99 2.81
N ASN A 66 -17.60 6.34 2.22
CA ASN A 66 -18.98 6.29 2.75
C ASN A 66 -19.32 4.99 3.51
N GLY A 67 -18.32 4.34 4.14
CA GLY A 67 -18.57 3.33 5.16
C GLY A 67 -18.79 1.90 4.69
N PHE A 68 -18.58 1.58 3.40
CA PHE A 68 -18.94 0.26 2.88
C PHE A 68 -17.78 -0.68 2.58
N LEU A 69 -16.51 -0.29 2.75
CA LEU A 69 -15.39 -1.25 2.68
C LEU A 69 -14.24 -0.76 3.56
N SER A 70 -14.32 -1.01 4.86
CA SER A 70 -13.13 -0.88 5.70
C SER A 70 -12.20 -2.03 5.36
N ILE A 71 -10.95 -1.73 4.99
CA ILE A 71 -9.89 -2.73 4.93
C ILE A 71 -9.07 -2.55 6.21
N PRO A 72 -9.42 -3.19 7.35
CA PRO A 72 -8.76 -2.96 8.63
C PRO A 72 -7.25 -3.10 8.54
N MET A 73 -6.76 -4.09 7.80
CA MET A 73 -5.33 -4.28 7.56
C MET A 73 -4.64 -3.08 6.90
N TYR A 74 -5.34 -2.32 6.06
CA TYR A 74 -4.80 -1.09 5.50
C TYR A 74 -4.62 -0.04 6.59
N ARG A 75 -5.60 0.07 7.49
CA ARG A 75 -5.54 0.96 8.66
C ARG A 75 -4.43 0.55 9.62
N GLU A 76 -4.29 -0.74 9.91
CA GLU A 76 -3.21 -1.29 10.73
C GLU A 76 -1.84 -1.02 10.12
N SER A 77 -1.67 -1.31 8.84
CA SER A 77 -0.44 -1.02 8.09
C SER A 77 -0.12 0.47 8.12
N LEU A 78 -1.12 1.34 7.97
CA LEU A 78 -0.93 2.77 8.02
C LEU A 78 -0.52 3.26 9.42
N ASN A 79 -1.17 2.75 10.47
CA ASN A 79 -0.82 3.07 11.86
C ASN A 79 0.60 2.60 12.19
N LEU A 80 1.00 1.43 11.70
CA LEU A 80 2.33 0.89 11.86
C LEU A 80 3.37 1.74 11.11
N LEU A 81 3.07 2.12 9.86
CA LEU A 81 3.95 3.01 9.10
C LEU A 81 4.11 4.36 9.79
N PHE A 82 3.02 4.92 10.32
CA PHE A 82 3.06 6.17 11.07
C PHE A 82 3.97 6.05 12.31
N SER A 83 3.85 4.97 13.09
CA SER A 83 4.65 4.77 14.30
C SER A 83 6.15 4.60 14.00
N PHE A 84 6.50 3.98 12.86
CA PHE A 84 7.89 3.88 12.43
C PHE A 84 8.44 5.22 11.90
N ILE A 85 7.66 5.96 11.12
CA ILE A 85 8.05 7.29 10.64
C ILE A 85 8.22 8.25 11.83
N ASP A 86 7.35 8.23 12.83
CA ASP A 86 7.45 9.10 14.01
C ASP A 86 8.78 8.90 14.76
N GLN A 87 9.26 7.66 14.84
CA GLN A 87 10.56 7.32 15.44
C GLN A 87 11.76 7.74 14.59
N ARG A 88 11.55 8.09 13.30
CA ARG A 88 12.60 8.39 12.32
C ARG A 88 12.34 9.70 11.56
N ASP A 89 11.48 10.60 12.06
CA ASP A 89 10.90 11.69 11.26
C ASP A 89 11.96 12.64 10.67
N SER A 90 13.10 12.79 11.35
CA SER A 90 14.26 13.53 10.88
C SER A 90 14.89 12.94 9.61
N ASP A 91 14.93 11.62 9.45
CA ASP A 91 15.46 10.95 8.27
C ASP A 91 14.51 11.05 7.07
N TYR A 92 13.23 11.24 7.33
CA TYR A 92 12.18 11.28 6.32
C TYR A 92 11.70 12.72 6.00
N GLN A 93 12.48 13.73 6.36
CA GLN A 93 12.21 15.14 6.02
C GLN A 93 10.83 15.64 6.52
N ASN A 94 10.46 15.31 7.77
CA ASN A 94 9.17 15.66 8.37
C ASN A 94 7.97 15.05 7.63
N LEU A 95 8.12 13.80 7.19
CA LEU A 95 7.09 13.07 6.45
C LEU A 95 5.79 12.93 7.26
N LYS A 96 5.86 13.04 8.59
CA LYS A 96 4.69 13.15 9.48
C LYS A 96 3.68 14.20 9.00
N THR A 97 4.14 15.32 8.45
CA THR A 97 3.26 16.38 7.90
C THR A 97 2.45 15.91 6.67
N THR A 98 2.90 14.84 6.01
CA THR A 98 2.22 14.22 4.86
C THR A 98 0.94 13.47 5.28
N PHE A 99 0.80 13.11 6.56
CA PHE A 99 -0.41 12.51 7.14
C PHE A 99 -1.55 13.54 7.34
N THR A 100 -1.59 14.56 6.50
CA THR A 100 -2.67 15.55 6.44
C THR A 100 -3.64 15.21 5.32
N LEU A 101 -4.94 15.32 5.62
CA LEU A 101 -6.00 15.13 4.63
C LEU A 101 -6.02 16.29 3.63
N ASP A 102 -6.45 16.00 2.40
CA ASP A 102 -6.62 17.01 1.36
C ASP A 102 -7.89 16.72 0.52
N ASP A 103 -8.26 17.64 -0.38
CA ASP A 103 -9.49 17.51 -1.16
C ASP A 103 -9.56 16.19 -1.95
N CYS A 104 -8.40 15.64 -2.34
CA CYS A 104 -8.27 14.41 -3.12
C CYS A 104 -8.03 13.17 -2.24
N CYS A 105 -7.97 13.32 -0.91
CA CYS A 105 -7.44 12.30 0.00
C CYS A 105 -8.19 12.27 1.32
N ASP A 106 -8.88 11.16 1.58
CA ASP A 106 -9.35 10.79 2.91
C ASP A 106 -8.32 9.86 3.60
N PHE A 107 -8.73 9.24 4.71
CA PHE A 107 -7.90 8.26 5.42
C PHE A 107 -7.49 7.08 4.53
N ASN A 108 -8.39 6.61 3.67
CA ASN A 108 -8.14 5.49 2.75
C ASN A 108 -7.11 5.86 1.66
N GLY A 109 -7.06 7.12 1.24
CA GLY A 109 -6.05 7.60 0.27
C GLY A 109 -4.69 7.99 0.86
N ILE A 110 -4.56 8.11 2.18
CA ILE A 110 -3.38 8.76 2.79
C ILE A 110 -2.12 7.91 2.72
N GLY A 111 -2.26 6.58 2.77
CA GLY A 111 -1.14 5.64 2.60
C GLY A 111 -0.41 5.86 1.28
N LEU A 112 -1.15 5.99 0.16
CA LEU A 112 -0.55 6.29 -1.15
C LEU A 112 0.20 7.62 -1.18
N LYS A 113 -0.27 8.64 -0.45
CA LYS A 113 0.39 9.95 -0.36
C LYS A 113 1.75 9.81 0.34
N VAL A 114 1.78 9.08 1.45
CA VAL A 114 2.99 8.81 2.25
C VAL A 114 3.97 7.95 1.46
N VAL A 115 3.51 6.84 0.89
CA VAL A 115 4.31 5.94 0.04
C VAL A 115 4.92 6.68 -1.15
N TYR A 116 4.17 7.58 -1.80
CA TYR A 116 4.71 8.39 -2.89
C TYR A 116 5.90 9.25 -2.45
N LYS A 117 5.86 9.81 -1.23
CA LYS A 117 6.98 10.57 -0.68
C LYS A 117 8.17 9.67 -0.36
N ILE A 118 7.95 8.50 0.22
CA ILE A 118 9.01 7.50 0.46
C ILE A 118 9.66 7.10 -0.86
N ARG A 119 8.87 6.79 -1.89
CA ARG A 119 9.39 6.51 -3.24
C ARG A 119 10.26 7.64 -3.77
N ASN A 120 9.85 8.90 -3.59
CA ASN A 120 10.65 10.04 -4.05
C ASN A 120 11.96 10.17 -3.29
N LEU A 121 11.99 9.90 -1.98
CA LEU A 121 13.24 9.88 -1.22
C LEU A 121 14.21 8.83 -1.76
N LEU A 122 13.71 7.62 -2.06
CA LEU A 122 14.50 6.56 -2.68
C LEU A 122 15.02 6.98 -4.07
N ALA A 123 14.13 7.47 -4.95
CA ALA A 123 14.46 7.84 -6.32
C ALA A 123 15.44 9.02 -6.42
N HIS A 124 15.41 9.93 -5.45
CA HIS A 124 16.32 11.08 -5.38
C HIS A 124 17.59 10.80 -4.57
N GLY A 125 17.81 9.56 -4.12
CA GLY A 125 18.99 9.20 -3.31
C GLY A 125 19.05 9.93 -1.96
N SER A 126 17.92 10.46 -1.49
CA SER A 126 17.81 11.17 -0.21
C SER A 126 17.48 10.23 0.96
N PHE A 127 17.45 8.93 0.72
CA PHE A 127 17.18 7.89 1.71
C PHE A 127 18.45 7.52 2.47
N SER A 128 18.38 7.55 3.81
CA SER A 128 19.51 7.22 4.68
C SER A 128 19.56 5.72 5.01
N PHE A 129 20.71 5.08 4.73
CA PHE A 129 20.94 3.72 5.18
C PHE A 129 21.10 3.66 6.71
N PRO A 130 20.52 2.67 7.38
CA PRO A 130 20.62 2.55 8.83
C PRO A 130 22.01 2.09 9.28
N GLU A 131 22.32 2.39 10.54
CA GLU A 131 23.45 1.81 11.27
C GLU A 131 22.97 0.62 12.12
N PRO A 132 23.81 -0.40 12.36
CA PRO A 132 23.47 -1.52 13.23
C PRO A 132 23.04 -1.11 14.64
N LEU A 133 22.24 -1.97 15.28
CA LEU A 133 21.86 -1.82 16.68
C LEU A 133 23.11 -1.65 17.57
N GLY A 134 23.01 -0.74 18.55
CA GLY A 134 24.12 -0.39 19.44
C GLY A 134 25.15 0.59 18.85
N HIS A 135 25.07 0.90 17.54
CA HIS A 135 25.97 1.83 16.86
C HIS A 135 25.29 3.16 16.49
N SER A 136 23.99 3.26 16.74
CA SER A 136 23.18 4.48 16.64
C SER A 136 22.20 4.58 17.81
N TYR A 137 21.85 5.80 18.19
CA TYR A 137 20.78 6.06 19.16
C TYR A 137 19.38 5.79 18.58
N MET A 138 19.29 5.61 17.25
CA MET A 138 18.03 5.37 16.55
C MET A 138 17.89 3.90 16.15
N MET A 139 16.66 3.39 16.26
CA MET A 139 16.33 2.04 15.78
C MET A 139 16.45 1.95 14.25
N PRO A 140 17.00 0.85 13.70
CA PRO A 140 17.23 0.69 12.26
C PRO A 140 15.95 0.28 11.49
N LEU A 141 14.90 1.10 11.56
CA LEU A 141 13.53 0.78 11.08
C LEU A 141 13.33 0.91 9.55
N GLN A 142 14.36 1.25 8.80
CA GLN A 142 14.27 1.51 7.36
C GLN A 142 13.70 0.33 6.58
N SER A 143 14.14 -0.88 6.92
CA SER A 143 13.67 -2.11 6.27
C SER A 143 12.17 -2.29 6.48
N GLU A 144 11.73 -2.15 7.73
CA GLU A 144 10.34 -2.32 8.17
C GLU A 144 9.45 -1.23 7.55
N ILE A 145 9.92 0.01 7.45
CA ILE A 145 9.22 1.10 6.76
C ILE A 145 8.98 0.75 5.29
N ILE A 146 9.98 0.20 4.60
CA ILE A 146 9.85 -0.20 3.19
C ILE A 146 8.89 -1.39 3.05
N GLU A 147 8.95 -2.38 3.94
CA GLU A 147 8.03 -3.53 3.95
C GLU A 147 6.58 -3.10 4.14
N VAL A 148 6.29 -2.28 5.16
CA VAL A 148 4.93 -1.80 5.43
C VAL A 148 4.43 -0.90 4.29
N SER A 149 5.32 -0.08 3.72
CA SER A 149 5.00 0.71 2.53
C SER A 149 4.64 -0.18 1.33
N THR A 150 5.32 -1.31 1.16
CA THR A 150 5.02 -2.30 0.12
C THR A 150 3.64 -2.92 0.32
N ARG A 151 3.28 -3.28 1.55
CA ARG A 151 1.93 -3.78 1.90
C ARG A 151 0.85 -2.76 1.56
N ILE A 152 1.06 -1.49 1.93
CA ILE A 152 0.14 -0.40 1.59
C ILE A 152 -0.06 -0.27 0.08
N ILE A 153 1.00 -0.46 -0.74
CA ILE A 153 0.87 -0.45 -2.20
C ILE A 153 -0.04 -1.58 -2.68
N LEU A 154 0.18 -2.81 -2.21
CA LEU A 154 -0.61 -3.97 -2.63
C LEU A 154 -2.09 -3.80 -2.26
N LEU A 155 -2.36 -3.37 -1.02
CA LEU A 155 -3.72 -3.09 -0.55
C LEU A 155 -4.37 -1.97 -1.37
N SER A 156 -3.63 -0.90 -1.65
CA SER A 156 -4.13 0.20 -2.50
C SER A 156 -4.43 -0.25 -3.92
N ALA A 157 -3.60 -1.13 -4.48
CA ALA A 157 -3.83 -1.70 -5.80
C ALA A 157 -5.13 -2.53 -5.82
N GLN A 158 -5.38 -3.32 -4.79
CA GLN A 158 -6.62 -4.06 -4.62
C GLN A 158 -7.83 -3.12 -4.47
N MET A 159 -7.72 -2.05 -3.68
CA MET A 159 -8.77 -1.04 -3.56
C MET A 159 -9.10 -0.40 -4.92
N ILE A 160 -8.09 -0.11 -5.75
CA ILE A 160 -8.30 0.42 -7.11
C ILE A 160 -9.00 -0.62 -7.99
N MET A 161 -8.57 -1.87 -7.95
CA MET A 161 -9.21 -2.96 -8.72
C MET A 161 -10.68 -3.14 -8.31
N ILE A 162 -10.97 -3.13 -7.01
CA ILE A 162 -12.33 -3.19 -6.46
C ILE A 162 -13.16 -1.99 -6.92
N GLY A 163 -12.66 -0.76 -6.76
CA GLY A 163 -13.38 0.45 -7.14
C GLY A 163 -13.63 0.56 -8.65
N ASN A 164 -12.77 -0.02 -9.49
CA ASN A 164 -13.04 -0.16 -10.93
C ASN A 164 -14.15 -1.19 -11.22
N CYS A 165 -14.32 -2.17 -10.33
CA CYS A 165 -15.29 -3.25 -10.48
C CYS A 165 -16.67 -2.90 -9.92
N GLU A 166 -16.83 -2.13 -8.84
CA GLU A 166 -18.13 -1.92 -8.18
C GLU A 166 -19.29 -1.43 -9.09
N GLN A 167 -19.02 -0.88 -10.28
CA GLN A 167 -20.05 -0.60 -11.28
C GLN A 167 -20.62 -1.83 -12.02
N GLN A 168 -19.99 -3.00 -11.88
CA GLN A 168 -20.25 -4.20 -12.68
C GLN A 168 -20.49 -5.48 -11.86
N PHE A 169 -20.22 -5.50 -10.55
CA PHE A 169 -20.25 -6.73 -9.74
C PHE A 169 -21.06 -6.53 -8.46
N LYS A 170 -21.95 -7.49 -8.14
CA LYS A 170 -22.76 -7.50 -6.90
C LYS A 170 -22.04 -8.15 -5.70
N LYS A 171 -20.95 -8.89 -5.95
CA LYS A 171 -20.25 -9.75 -4.98
C LYS A 171 -18.78 -9.88 -5.39
N ILE A 172 -17.86 -9.82 -4.43
CA ILE A 172 -16.43 -10.05 -4.62
C ILE A 172 -16.09 -11.31 -3.82
N ASP A 173 -15.67 -12.38 -4.50
CA ASP A 173 -15.38 -13.65 -3.83
C ASP A 173 -13.89 -13.69 -3.44
N LEU A 174 -13.60 -13.44 -2.16
CA LEU A 174 -12.34 -13.85 -1.54
C LEU A 174 -12.48 -15.31 -1.11
N TYR A 175 -11.60 -16.20 -1.57
CA TYR A 175 -11.81 -17.66 -1.45
C TYR A 175 -11.86 -18.15 0.03
N ASN A 176 -12.83 -19.04 0.33
CA ASN A 176 -13.04 -19.86 1.55
C ASN A 176 -13.37 -19.20 2.90
N SER A 177 -13.45 -17.88 3.01
CA SER A 177 -14.29 -17.24 4.02
C SER A 177 -15.56 -16.74 3.34
N GLU A 178 -16.67 -16.77 4.06
CA GLU A 178 -17.99 -16.36 3.58
C GLU A 178 -17.90 -15.11 2.69
N VAL A 179 -18.24 -15.31 1.41
CA VAL A 179 -19.02 -14.40 0.58
C VAL A 179 -19.02 -12.94 1.06
N ILE A 180 -18.35 -12.04 0.33
CA ILE A 180 -18.62 -10.60 0.46
C ILE A 180 -20.00 -10.35 -0.16
N GLU A 181 -21.06 -10.63 0.61
CA GLU A 181 -22.41 -10.22 0.28
C GLU A 181 -22.59 -8.77 0.69
N ARG A 182 -23.07 -7.98 -0.27
CA ARG A 182 -23.54 -6.62 -0.03
C ARG A 182 -24.75 -6.68 0.89
N ASN A 183 -24.51 -6.72 2.19
CA ASN A 183 -25.54 -6.51 3.20
C ASN A 183 -25.70 -5.01 3.39
N ASP A 184 -26.82 -4.47 2.92
CA ASP A 184 -27.15 -3.05 3.05
C ASP A 184 -27.45 -2.64 4.53
N ASP A 185 -27.30 -3.56 5.51
CA ASP A 185 -27.94 -3.45 6.84
C ASP A 185 -27.06 -3.75 8.09
N VAL A 186 -25.71 -3.79 8.05
CA VAL A 186 -24.95 -4.10 9.29
C VAL A 186 -23.67 -3.26 9.49
N ASP A 187 -23.63 -2.55 10.62
CA ASP A 187 -22.48 -1.84 11.23
C ASP A 187 -21.38 -2.80 11.78
N GLU A 188 -21.11 -3.92 11.12
CA GLU A 188 -20.07 -4.86 11.56
C GLU A 188 -18.71 -4.49 10.94
N GLU A 189 -17.71 -4.28 11.78
CA GLU A 189 -16.33 -4.03 11.39
C GLU A 189 -15.69 -5.37 10.96
N TRP A 190 -15.24 -5.47 9.71
CA TRP A 190 -14.91 -6.75 9.06
C TRP A 190 -13.51 -7.26 9.42
N GLU A 191 -13.33 -8.47 9.92
CA GLU A 191 -12.01 -9.10 10.06
C GLU A 191 -11.71 -10.03 8.87
N VAL A 192 -10.81 -9.62 7.96
CA VAL A 192 -10.27 -10.49 6.90
C VAL A 192 -8.78 -10.68 7.13
N ASP A 193 -8.30 -11.93 7.06
CA ASP A 193 -6.88 -12.27 7.18
C ASP A 193 -6.05 -11.68 6.02
N GLU A 194 -4.92 -11.04 6.35
CA GLU A 194 -4.06 -10.36 5.38
C GLU A 194 -3.49 -11.25 4.30
N LEU A 195 -3.07 -12.44 4.69
CA LEU A 195 -2.46 -13.39 3.79
C LEU A 195 -3.51 -13.92 2.79
N ILE A 196 -4.76 -14.05 3.22
CA ILE A 196 -5.88 -14.44 2.37
C ILE A 196 -6.25 -13.31 1.41
N PHE A 197 -6.37 -12.07 1.91
CA PHE A 197 -6.70 -10.92 1.06
C PHE A 197 -5.66 -10.69 -0.02
N LEU A 198 -4.37 -10.79 0.31
CA LEU A 198 -3.27 -10.57 -0.65
C LEU A 198 -3.07 -11.72 -1.64
N ARG A 199 -3.40 -12.97 -1.28
CA ARG A 199 -3.15 -14.16 -2.13
C ARG A 199 -4.33 -14.63 -2.96
N SER A 200 -5.56 -14.40 -2.49
CA SER A 200 -6.75 -15.08 -3.01
C SER A 200 -7.77 -14.11 -3.60
N PHE A 201 -7.31 -12.95 -4.09
CA PHE A 201 -8.17 -11.95 -4.70
C PHE A 201 -8.65 -12.42 -6.09
N HIS A 202 -9.90 -12.89 -6.15
CA HIS A 202 -10.56 -13.31 -7.38
C HIS A 202 -11.80 -12.45 -7.64
N ILE A 203 -11.86 -11.83 -8.83
CA ILE A 203 -13.05 -11.09 -9.27
C ILE A 203 -13.86 -11.99 -10.21
N GLN A 204 -15.06 -12.40 -9.80
CA GLN A 204 -15.97 -13.20 -10.64
C GLN A 204 -17.03 -12.33 -11.32
N LYS A 205 -17.07 -12.33 -12.65
CA LYS A 205 -18.07 -11.56 -13.44
C LYS A 205 -19.38 -12.29 -13.54
N GLN A 206 -20.48 -11.67 -13.12
CA GLN A 206 -21.79 -12.13 -13.55
C GLN A 206 -21.92 -11.86 -15.06
N LEU A 207 -22.04 -12.95 -15.84
CA LEU A 207 -22.62 -12.88 -17.18
C LEU A 207 -24.04 -12.35 -17.02
N LYS A 208 -24.40 -11.29 -17.77
CA LYS A 208 -25.71 -10.64 -17.70
C LYS A 208 -26.88 -11.51 -18.17
N ASP A 209 -26.62 -12.75 -18.61
CA ASP A 209 -27.63 -13.74 -18.94
C ASP A 209 -26.97 -15.14 -18.92
N PRO A 210 -27.45 -16.12 -18.13
CA PRO A 210 -26.92 -17.49 -18.20
C PRO A 210 -27.12 -18.15 -19.58
N ASN A 211 -27.90 -17.54 -20.48
CA ASN A 211 -28.08 -17.99 -21.86
C ASN A 211 -27.25 -17.24 -22.91
N GLN A 212 -26.44 -16.24 -22.53
CA GLN A 212 -25.51 -15.61 -23.47
C GLN A 212 -24.28 -16.50 -23.67
N LEU A 213 -24.37 -17.41 -24.64
CA LEU A 213 -23.23 -18.06 -25.25
C LEU A 213 -22.23 -16.99 -25.72
N LEU A 214 -21.06 -16.97 -25.10
CA LEU A 214 -19.89 -16.20 -25.50
C LEU A 214 -19.44 -16.66 -26.90
N PHE A 215 -19.95 -16.01 -27.94
CA PHE A 215 -19.24 -15.84 -29.20
C PHE A 215 -19.10 -14.35 -29.46
N GLY A 216 -17.89 -13.85 -29.23
CA GLY A 216 -17.53 -12.46 -29.44
C GLY A 216 -16.06 -12.26 -29.09
N PHE A 217 -15.18 -12.85 -29.90
CA PHE A 217 -13.86 -12.28 -30.12
C PHE A 217 -14.07 -11.07 -31.03
N ASP A 218 -13.67 -9.90 -30.56
CA ASP A 218 -13.17 -8.80 -31.40
C ASP A 218 -11.91 -8.25 -30.73
#